data_AF-A0A7I8CEX5-F1
#
_entry.id   AF-A0A7I8CEX5-F1
#
_cell.length_a   1.000
_cell.length_b   1.000
_cell.length_c   1.000
_cell.angle_alpha   90.00
_cell.angle_beta   90.00
_cell.angle_gamma   90.00
#
_symmetry.space_group_name_H-M   'P 1'
#
loop_
_entity.id
_entity.type
_entity.pdbx_description
1 polymer ?
#
loop_
_entity_poly.entity_id
_entity_poly.type
_entity_poly.pdbx_seq_one_letter_code
_entity_poly.pdbx_strand_id
1 'polypeptide(L)'
;MTAIMEAARKHGLKVVEDAALAIGAEWNGQRCGSFGDFAIFSFQGAKLFVTGEGGMLVTNDEALYKRAYKIWDQGRNPSKVFWIDEDGVKFKMSNVQAALGLAQIERRRADRDEAAHRALVRRGPRGRSERVAESQGGGCAQHLLDVESRARGRRADRTRSAASETQGIEHRHAACFPGD
;
A
#
# COMPACT_ATOMS: atom_id res chain seq x y z
N MET A 1 -3.13 -19.14 13.48
CA MET A 1 -4.01 -17.97 13.66
C MET A 1 -5.43 -18.33 14.08
N THR A 2 -6.02 -19.42 13.57
CA THR A 2 -7.41 -19.84 13.87
C THR A 2 -7.77 -19.86 15.36
N ALA A 3 -6.98 -20.53 16.21
CA ALA A 3 -7.28 -20.65 17.64
C ALA A 3 -7.33 -19.27 18.35
N ILE A 4 -6.42 -18.35 17.99
CA ILE A 4 -6.39 -17.00 18.56
C ILE A 4 -7.64 -16.21 18.14
N MET A 5 -7.99 -16.26 16.85
CA MET A 5 -9.19 -15.57 16.36
C MET A 5 -10.48 -16.13 16.96
N GLU A 6 -10.56 -17.45 17.15
CA GLU A 6 -11.70 -18.09 17.79
C GLU A 6 -11.86 -17.66 19.25
N ALA A 7 -10.76 -17.68 20.02
CA ALA A 7 -10.75 -17.21 21.40
C ALA A 7 -11.14 -15.72 21.48
N ALA A 8 -10.57 -14.87 20.63
CA ALA A 8 -10.89 -13.45 20.60
C ALA A 8 -12.38 -13.20 20.32
N ARG A 9 -12.95 -13.88 19.31
CA ARG A 9 -14.39 -13.78 19.01
C ARG A 9 -15.26 -14.25 20.18
N LYS A 10 -14.93 -15.38 20.81
CA LYS A 10 -15.66 -15.92 21.96
C LYS A 10 -15.75 -14.93 23.13
N HIS A 11 -14.70 -14.12 23.30
CA HIS A 11 -14.60 -13.15 24.39
C HIS A 11 -14.85 -11.69 23.97
N GLY A 12 -15.24 -11.44 22.72
CA GLY A 12 -15.47 -10.07 22.21
C GLY A 12 -14.21 -9.20 22.21
N LEU A 13 -13.03 -9.80 22.09
CA LEU A 13 -11.75 -9.10 22.12
C LEU A 13 -11.32 -8.66 20.72
N LYS A 14 -10.68 -7.49 20.67
CA LYS A 14 -9.99 -6.99 19.48
C LYS A 14 -8.63 -7.66 19.33
N VAL A 15 -8.20 -7.88 18.09
CA VAL A 15 -6.93 -8.51 17.76
C VAL A 15 -6.05 -7.52 17.01
N VAL A 16 -4.85 -7.30 17.53
CA VAL A 16 -3.80 -6.54 16.84
C VAL A 16 -2.68 -7.51 16.49
N GLU A 17 -2.37 -7.62 15.21
CA GLU A 17 -1.24 -8.41 14.73
C GLU A 17 0.05 -7.59 14.77
N ASP A 18 1.04 -8.03 15.54
CA ASP A 18 2.42 -7.62 15.31
C ASP A 18 2.99 -8.45 14.15
N ALA A 19 2.90 -7.89 12.95
CA ALA A 19 3.38 -8.47 11.71
C ALA A 19 4.75 -7.87 11.29
N ALA A 20 5.54 -7.36 12.25
CA ALA A 20 6.75 -6.58 11.96
C ALA A 20 7.79 -7.28 11.08
N LEU A 21 7.81 -8.62 11.03
CA LEU A 21 8.71 -9.41 10.18
C LEU A 21 7.96 -10.26 9.12
N ALA A 22 6.64 -10.13 9.03
CA ALA A 22 5.78 -11.03 8.26
C ALA A 22 5.34 -10.46 6.90
N ILE A 23 5.99 -9.41 6.40
CA ILE A 23 5.58 -8.76 5.13
C ILE A 23 5.69 -9.71 3.93
N GLY A 24 4.52 -10.05 3.37
CA GLY A 24 4.39 -11.00 2.27
C GLY A 24 4.37 -12.47 2.68
N ALA A 25 4.42 -12.78 3.98
CA ALA A 25 4.14 -14.13 4.48
C ALA A 25 2.65 -14.47 4.32
N GLU A 26 2.36 -15.77 4.32
CA GLU A 26 1.01 -16.31 4.22
C GLU A 26 0.83 -17.43 5.25
N TRP A 27 -0.38 -17.52 5.78
CA TRP A 27 -0.81 -18.63 6.61
C TRP A 27 -2.15 -19.13 6.09
N ASN A 28 -2.22 -20.42 5.71
CA ASN A 28 -3.40 -21.04 5.12
C ASN A 28 -3.99 -20.26 3.92
N GLY A 29 -3.13 -19.76 3.02
CA GLY A 29 -3.54 -19.03 1.82
C GLY A 29 -3.99 -17.57 2.07
N GLN A 30 -3.99 -17.12 3.32
CA GLN A 30 -4.29 -15.74 3.68
C GLN A 30 -3.01 -15.00 4.08
N ARG A 31 -2.86 -13.74 3.62
CA ARG A 31 -1.68 -12.91 3.89
C ARG A 31 -1.60 -12.52 5.37
N CYS A 32 -0.41 -12.59 5.95
CA CYS A 32 -0.17 -12.03 7.29
C CYS A 32 -0.47 -10.53 7.32
N GLY A 33 -1.10 -10.08 8.41
CA GLY A 33 -1.59 -8.72 8.58
C GLY A 33 -3.01 -8.47 8.08
N SER A 34 -3.80 -9.52 7.84
CA SER A 34 -5.20 -9.43 7.41
C SER A 34 -6.17 -10.22 8.30
N PHE A 35 -5.69 -10.80 9.39
CA PHE A 35 -6.46 -11.65 10.29
C PHE A 35 -7.16 -10.85 11.40
N GLY A 36 -6.47 -9.88 11.99
CA GLY A 36 -6.95 -9.06 13.11
C GLY A 36 -7.70 -7.79 12.68
N ASP A 37 -8.07 -6.98 13.67
CA ASP A 37 -8.66 -5.65 13.46
C ASP A 37 -7.59 -4.64 12.99
N PHE A 38 -6.37 -4.80 13.47
CA PHE A 38 -5.19 -4.08 13.00
C PHE A 38 -4.04 -5.05 12.76
N ALA A 39 -3.15 -4.67 11.86
CA ALA A 39 -1.82 -5.26 11.78
C ALA A 39 -0.75 -4.21 11.57
N ILE A 40 0.43 -4.47 12.10
CA ILE A 40 1.56 -3.53 12.10
C ILE A 40 2.76 -4.19 11.44
N PHE A 41 3.35 -3.50 10.47
CA PHE A 41 4.61 -3.86 9.83
C PHE A 41 5.70 -2.87 10.23
N SER A 42 6.94 -3.37 10.33
CA SER A 42 8.11 -2.54 10.61
C SER A 42 9.01 -2.50 9.39
N PHE A 43 9.51 -1.30 9.09
CA PHE A 43 10.42 -1.04 7.97
C PHE A 43 11.79 -0.53 8.43
N GLN A 44 12.16 -0.90 9.65
CA GLN A 44 13.46 -0.63 10.25
C GLN A 44 14.59 -1.33 9.46
N GLY A 45 15.81 -0.80 9.54
CA GLY A 45 16.99 -1.25 8.78
C GLY A 45 17.29 -2.76 8.78
N ALA A 46 16.91 -3.49 9.84
CA ALA A 46 17.15 -4.93 9.96
C ALA A 46 16.01 -5.81 9.42
N LYS A 47 14.95 -5.21 8.84
CA LYS A 47 13.75 -5.93 8.37
C LYS A 47 13.90 -6.35 6.90
N LEU A 48 13.01 -7.24 6.44
CA LEU A 48 12.98 -7.69 5.04
C LEU A 48 12.62 -6.59 4.05
N PHE A 49 11.83 -5.62 4.49
CA PHE A 49 11.43 -4.45 3.74
C PHE A 49 11.88 -3.24 4.52
N VAL A 50 12.67 -2.35 3.91
CA VAL A 50 13.43 -1.34 4.64
C VAL A 50 13.20 0.05 4.05
N THR A 51 12.86 1.00 4.90
CA THR A 51 12.79 2.44 4.58
C THR A 51 13.77 3.26 5.43
N GLY A 52 14.82 2.62 5.94
CA GLY A 52 15.70 3.15 7.00
C GLY A 52 15.04 2.97 8.35
N GLU A 53 14.06 3.83 8.64
CA GLU A 53 13.10 3.68 9.73
C GLU A 53 11.69 3.81 9.18
N GLY A 54 10.71 3.22 9.86
CA GLY A 54 9.31 3.34 9.48
C GLY A 54 8.46 2.14 9.89
N GLY A 55 7.18 2.26 9.56
CA GLY A 55 6.21 1.20 9.76
C GLY A 55 4.92 1.50 9.02
N MET A 56 4.03 0.52 9.03
CA MET A 56 2.73 0.61 8.40
C MET A 56 1.71 -0.06 9.29
N LEU A 57 0.59 0.62 9.52
CA LEU A 57 -0.57 0.05 10.16
C LEU A 57 -1.62 -0.19 9.07
N VAL A 58 -2.21 -1.39 9.07
CA VAL A 58 -3.27 -1.77 8.14
C VAL A 58 -4.49 -2.23 8.91
N THR A 59 -5.66 -2.00 8.32
CA THR A 59 -6.97 -2.45 8.83
C THR A 59 -7.94 -2.56 7.66
N ASN A 60 -8.97 -3.40 7.80
CA ASN A 60 -10.09 -3.46 6.88
C ASN A 60 -11.29 -2.63 7.35
N ASP A 61 -11.23 -2.03 8.55
CA ASP A 61 -12.31 -1.24 9.12
C ASP A 61 -12.05 0.26 8.87
N GLU A 62 -12.94 0.89 8.12
CA GLU A 62 -12.82 2.29 7.72
C GLU A 62 -12.91 3.26 8.92
N ALA A 63 -13.71 2.92 9.94
CA ALA A 63 -13.85 3.76 11.13
C ALA A 63 -12.57 3.72 11.97
N LEU A 64 -11.99 2.52 12.13
CA LEU A 64 -10.69 2.34 12.77
C LEU A 64 -9.58 3.06 12.00
N TYR A 65 -9.58 2.96 10.66
CA TYR A 65 -8.64 3.69 9.81
C TYR A 65 -8.73 5.21 10.01
N LYS A 66 -9.93 5.79 9.92
CA LYS A 66 -10.13 7.25 10.07
C LYS A 66 -9.64 7.74 11.42
N ARG A 67 -9.89 6.99 12.49
CA ARG A 67 -9.43 7.34 13.82
C ARG A 67 -7.91 7.21 13.97
N ALA A 68 -7.32 6.12 13.48
CA ALA A 68 -5.87 5.94 13.48
C ALA A 68 -5.15 7.03 12.67
N TYR A 69 -5.68 7.38 11.49
CA TYR A 69 -5.14 8.44 10.64
C TYR A 69 -5.17 9.81 11.33
N LYS A 70 -6.28 10.14 12.00
CA LYS A 70 -6.41 11.39 12.75
C LYS A 70 -5.38 11.49 13.88
N ILE A 71 -5.23 10.43 14.68
CA ILE A 71 -4.21 10.35 15.73
C ILE A 71 -2.80 10.47 15.14
N TRP A 72 -2.54 9.77 14.03
CA TRP A 72 -1.25 9.79 13.31
C TRP A 72 -0.87 11.16 12.72
N ASP A 73 -1.87 11.98 12.40
CA ASP A 73 -1.73 13.35 11.90
C ASP A 73 -2.04 14.41 12.97
N GLN A 74 -1.51 14.22 14.18
CA GLN A 74 -1.57 15.20 15.27
C GLN A 74 -3.00 15.61 15.69
N GLY A 75 -4.00 14.75 15.49
CA GLY A 75 -5.39 15.01 15.86
C GLY A 75 -6.06 16.13 15.05
N ARG A 76 -5.48 16.51 13.91
CA ARG A 76 -5.91 17.66 13.12
C ARG A 76 -7.30 17.45 12.52
N ASN A 77 -8.03 18.55 12.43
CA ASN A 77 -9.29 18.60 11.70
C ASN A 77 -9.02 18.94 10.22
N PRO A 78 -9.34 18.06 9.26
CA PRO A 78 -9.07 18.32 7.84
C PRO A 78 -9.93 19.45 7.27
N SER A 79 -11.07 19.78 7.90
CA SER A 79 -11.98 20.85 7.46
C SER A 79 -11.65 22.22 8.05
N LYS A 80 -10.74 22.30 9.03
CA LYS A 80 -10.40 23.56 9.73
C LYS A 80 -8.88 23.75 9.79
N VAL A 81 -8.42 24.88 9.26
CA VAL A 81 -7.00 25.21 9.22
C VAL A 81 -6.47 25.46 10.63
N PHE A 82 -5.35 24.83 10.98
CA PHE A 82 -4.69 24.91 12.30
C PHE A 82 -5.56 24.54 13.51
N TRP A 83 -6.56 23.67 13.32
CA TRP A 83 -7.40 23.19 14.40
C TRP A 83 -7.09 21.73 14.76
N ILE A 84 -7.07 21.43 16.05
CA ILE A 84 -6.84 20.09 16.63
C ILE A 84 -8.10 19.74 17.42
N ASP A 85 -8.74 18.62 17.08
CA ASP A 85 -9.96 18.18 17.76
C ASP A 85 -9.68 17.27 18.96
N GLU A 86 -8.57 16.52 18.92
CA GLU A 86 -8.18 15.54 19.93
C GLU A 86 -6.66 15.39 19.99
N ASP A 87 -6.15 14.75 21.05
CA ASP A 87 -4.71 14.50 21.16
C ASP A 87 -4.23 13.52 20.10
N GLY A 88 -3.15 13.89 19.41
CA GLY A 88 -2.51 13.06 18.41
C GLY A 88 -0.99 13.15 18.46
N VAL A 89 -0.35 12.36 17.63
CA VAL A 89 1.11 12.20 17.54
C VAL A 89 1.59 12.54 16.14
N LYS A 90 2.89 12.82 16.00
CA LYS A 90 3.54 13.06 14.70
C LYS A 90 4.29 11.81 14.27
N PHE A 91 3.60 10.88 13.60
CA PHE A 91 4.21 9.65 13.06
C PHE A 91 4.23 9.60 11.52
N LYS A 92 4.02 10.75 10.88
CA LYS A 92 4.07 10.87 9.42
C LYS A 92 5.40 10.42 8.85
N MET A 93 5.33 9.48 7.90
CA MET A 93 6.47 9.06 7.10
C MET A 93 6.88 10.20 6.16
N SER A 94 8.19 10.42 6.04
CA SER A 94 8.71 11.43 5.11
C SER A 94 8.61 10.95 3.66
N ASN A 95 8.55 11.88 2.71
CA ASN A 95 8.53 11.56 1.28
C ASN A 95 9.76 10.76 0.83
N VAL A 96 10.92 10.98 1.47
CA VAL A 96 12.15 10.23 1.15
C VAL A 96 12.01 8.76 1.57
N GLN A 97 11.50 8.50 2.77
CA GLN A 97 11.22 7.14 3.25
C GLN A 97 10.15 6.45 2.40
N ALA A 98 9.10 7.19 2.01
CA ALA A 98 8.05 6.69 1.14
C ALA A 98 8.57 6.33 -0.26
N ALA A 99 9.41 7.17 -0.86
CA ALA A 99 10.04 6.89 -2.16
C ALA A 99 10.95 5.65 -2.10
N LEU A 100 11.72 5.50 -1.03
CA LEU A 100 12.54 4.31 -0.81
C LEU A 100 11.67 3.05 -0.67
N GLY A 101 10.58 3.14 0.09
CA GLY A 101 9.60 2.06 0.23
C GLY A 101 8.97 1.68 -1.11
N LEU A 102 8.55 2.67 -1.92
CA LEU A 102 7.96 2.42 -3.22
C LEU A 102 8.93 1.65 -4.14
N ALA A 103 10.19 2.09 -4.22
CA ALA A 103 11.22 1.41 -5.01
C ALA A 103 11.45 -0.05 -4.55
N GLN A 104 11.38 -0.32 -3.24
CA GLN A 104 11.47 -1.69 -2.70
C GLN A 104 10.29 -2.56 -3.13
N ILE A 105 9.06 -2.01 -3.17
CA ILE A 105 7.87 -2.72 -3.65
C ILE A 105 8.00 -3.04 -5.14
N GLU A 106 8.40 -2.05 -5.94
CA GLU A 106 8.55 -2.19 -7.39
C GLU A 106 9.57 -3.27 -7.74
N ARG A 107 10.75 -3.24 -7.08
CA ARG A 107 11.75 -4.29 -7.24
C ARG A 107 11.21 -5.68 -6.90
N ARG A 108 10.49 -5.80 -5.78
CA ARG A 108 9.93 -7.09 -5.35
C ARG A 108 8.86 -7.60 -6.31
N ARG A 109 8.09 -6.71 -6.95
CA ARG A 109 7.13 -7.07 -8.00
C ARG A 109 7.87 -7.60 -9.24
N ALA A 110 8.88 -6.88 -9.71
CA ALA A 110 9.71 -7.31 -10.84
C ALA A 110 10.37 -8.68 -10.60
N ASP A 111 10.94 -8.89 -9.40
CA ASP A 111 11.57 -10.17 -9.04
C ASP A 111 10.55 -11.33 -9.03
N ARG A 112 9.31 -11.08 -8.56
CA ARG A 112 8.23 -12.09 -8.59
C ARG A 112 7.81 -12.43 -10.02
N ASP A 113 7.67 -11.42 -10.87
CA ASP A 113 7.26 -11.60 -12.27
C ASP A 113 8.32 -12.38 -13.06
N GLU A 114 9.60 -12.07 -12.83
CA GLU A 114 10.70 -12.83 -13.43
C GLU A 114 10.75 -14.28 -12.93
N ALA A 115 10.59 -14.49 -11.62
CA ALA A 115 10.55 -15.84 -11.05
C ALA A 115 9.37 -16.67 -11.61
N ALA A 116 8.19 -16.05 -11.76
CA ALA A 116 7.02 -16.67 -12.37
C ALA A 116 7.27 -17.02 -13.84
N HIS A 117 7.85 -16.09 -14.62
CA HIS A 117 8.22 -16.34 -16.01
C HIS A 117 9.23 -17.50 -16.14
N ARG A 118 10.27 -17.51 -15.32
CA ARG A 118 11.29 -18.57 -15.31
C ARG A 118 10.69 -19.94 -14.92
N ALA A 119 9.74 -19.96 -14.00
CA ALA A 119 9.02 -21.18 -13.61
C ALA A 119 8.13 -21.72 -14.76
N LEU A 120 7.47 -20.83 -15.52
CA LEU A 120 6.72 -21.18 -16.73
C LEU A 120 7.62 -21.77 -17.82
N VAL A 121 8.74 -21.09 -18.12
CA VAL A 121 9.71 -21.56 -19.13
C VAL A 121 10.30 -22.93 -18.76
N ARG A 122 10.65 -23.13 -17.47
CA ARG A 122 11.16 -24.42 -16.97
C ARG A 122 10.17 -25.58 -17.07
N ARG A 123 8.86 -25.30 -17.03
CA ARG A 123 7.83 -26.35 -17.13
C ARG A 123 7.66 -26.89 -18.56
N GLY A 124 8.27 -26.23 -19.56
CA GLY A 124 8.12 -26.56 -20.98
C GLY A 124 6.69 -26.36 -21.49
N PRO A 125 6.44 -26.36 -22.80
CA PRO A 125 5.09 -26.32 -23.35
C PRO A 125 4.43 -27.68 -23.06
N ARG A 126 3.81 -27.83 -21.89
CA ARG A 126 2.86 -28.92 -21.67
C ARG A 126 1.61 -28.57 -22.45
N GLY A 127 1.44 -29.22 -23.59
CA GLY A 127 0.19 -29.18 -24.34
C GLY A 127 -0.97 -29.65 -23.46
N ARG A 128 -1.69 -28.70 -22.86
CA ARG A 128 -3.13 -28.70 -22.63
C ARG A 128 -3.53 -27.40 -21.93
N SER A 129 -4.58 -26.78 -22.45
CA SER A 129 -5.19 -25.57 -21.93
C SER A 129 -5.78 -25.83 -20.54
N GLU A 130 -5.09 -25.41 -19.49
CA GLU A 130 -5.75 -25.13 -18.22
C GLU A 130 -5.73 -23.62 -18.04
N ARG A 131 -6.91 -23.01 -18.15
CA ARG A 131 -7.11 -21.61 -17.78
C ARG A 131 -6.62 -21.46 -16.34
N VAL A 132 -5.57 -20.68 -16.15
CA VAL A 132 -5.19 -20.20 -14.82
C VAL A 132 -6.40 -19.44 -14.31
N ALA A 133 -7.11 -20.02 -13.34
CA ALA A 133 -8.15 -19.32 -12.63
C ALA A 133 -7.49 -18.15 -11.91
N GLU A 134 -7.78 -16.92 -12.36
CA GLU A 134 -7.60 -15.73 -11.53
C GLU A 134 -8.31 -16.01 -10.20
N SER A 135 -7.55 -16.20 -9.14
CA SER A 135 -8.11 -16.16 -7.80
C SER A 135 -8.56 -14.71 -7.59
N GLN A 136 -9.86 -14.48 -7.68
CA GLN A 136 -10.50 -13.28 -7.16
C GLN A 136 -10.32 -13.27 -5.64
N GLY A 137 -9.13 -12.90 -5.19
CA GLY A 137 -8.84 -12.63 -3.78
C GLY A 137 -9.43 -11.26 -3.45
N GLY A 138 -10.44 -11.27 -2.57
CA GLY A 138 -11.15 -10.08 -2.12
C GLY A 138 -10.20 -8.94 -1.76
N GLY A 139 -10.47 -7.77 -2.34
CA GLY A 139 -9.70 -6.56 -2.14
C GLY A 139 -9.65 -6.17 -0.67
N CYS A 140 -8.50 -6.36 -0.04
CA CYS A 140 -8.08 -5.44 1.00
C CYS A 140 -7.71 -4.15 0.28
N ALA A 141 -8.50 -3.10 0.47
CA ALA A 141 -8.21 -1.79 -0.08
C ALA A 141 -6.91 -1.27 0.56
N GLN A 142 -5.78 -1.57 -0.07
CA GLN A 142 -4.54 -0.85 0.15
C GLN A 142 -4.79 0.56 -0.39
N HIS A 143 -5.23 1.49 0.46
CA HIS A 143 -5.16 2.91 0.15
C HIS A 143 -3.68 3.32 0.17
N LEU A 144 -2.98 2.93 -0.89
CA LEU A 144 -1.76 3.60 -1.31
C LEU A 144 -2.25 4.94 -1.85
N LEU A 145 -1.73 6.05 -1.30
CA LEU A 145 -1.86 7.35 -1.94
C LEU A 145 -1.16 7.26 -3.30
N ASP A 146 -1.93 6.95 -4.34
CA ASP A 146 -1.51 7.00 -5.73
C ASP A 146 -1.18 8.45 -6.06
N VAL A 147 0.11 8.78 -6.06
CA VAL A 147 0.60 9.96 -6.75
C VAL A 147 0.68 9.56 -8.22
N GLU A 148 -0.45 9.64 -8.94
CA GLU A 148 -0.48 9.42 -10.39
C GLU A 148 0.36 10.50 -11.09
N SER A 149 1.64 10.20 -11.39
CA SER A 149 2.35 10.90 -12.44
C SER A 149 1.90 10.31 -13.77
N ARG A 150 1.00 11.00 -14.48
CA ARG A 150 0.60 10.65 -15.86
C ARG A 150 1.79 10.81 -16.81
N ALA A 151 2.67 9.82 -16.88
CA ALA A 151 3.62 9.66 -17.97
C ALA A 151 2.89 8.97 -19.13
N ARG A 152 2.28 9.79 -20.01
CA ARG A 152 1.76 9.34 -21.31
C ARG A 152 2.91 8.71 -22.10
N GLY A 153 2.69 7.50 -22.59
CA GLY A 153 3.68 6.75 -23.35
C GLY A 153 4.24 7.54 -24.54
N ARG A 154 5.54 7.39 -24.77
CA ARG A 154 6.20 7.51 -26.07
C ARG A 154 7.52 6.73 -25.98
N ARG A 155 7.66 5.75 -26.88
CA ARG A 155 8.92 5.08 -27.22
C ARG A 155 10.02 6.14 -27.39
N ALA A 156 11.13 5.96 -26.68
CA ALA A 156 12.34 6.76 -26.90
C ALA A 156 12.97 6.35 -28.25
N ASP A 157 12.91 7.26 -29.22
CA ASP A 157 13.83 7.28 -30.35
C ASP A 157 14.60 8.61 -30.34
N ARG A 158 15.91 8.46 -30.20
CA ARG A 158 17.05 9.28 -30.65
C ARG A 158 16.95 10.81 -30.74
N THR A 159 17.92 11.42 -30.04
CA THR A 159 18.79 12.55 -30.45
C THR A 159 18.24 13.98 -30.56
N ARG A 160 19.05 14.91 -30.01
CA ARG A 160 19.03 16.40 -30.16
C ARG A 160 17.85 17.07 -29.46
N SER A 161 17.90 18.29 -28.95
CA SER A 161 18.90 19.32 -28.63
C SER A 161 18.06 20.50 -28.14
N ALA A 162 18.60 21.37 -27.28
CA ALA A 162 18.08 22.70 -26.96
C ALA A 162 16.75 22.68 -26.15
N ALA A 163 16.79 23.16 -24.90
CA ALA A 163 16.68 24.56 -24.50
C ALA A 163 15.23 25.07 -24.48
N SER A 164 14.93 25.77 -23.38
CA SER A 164 13.80 26.67 -23.13
C SER A 164 12.40 26.10 -23.29
N GLU A 165 11.68 25.99 -22.17
CA GLU A 165 10.41 26.71 -21.97
C GLU A 165 9.89 26.46 -20.54
N THR A 166 10.14 27.43 -19.66
CA THR A 166 9.37 27.65 -18.44
C THR A 166 8.06 28.34 -18.81
N GLN A 167 6.91 27.69 -18.55
CA GLN A 167 5.55 28.25 -18.41
C GLN A 167 4.68 27.07 -17.93
N GLY A 168 4.08 27.02 -16.74
CA GLY A 168 3.06 27.90 -16.19
C GLY A 168 1.93 26.97 -15.69
N ILE A 169 1.71 26.91 -14.38
CA ILE A 169 0.64 26.09 -13.77
C ILE A 169 -0.65 26.90 -13.86
N GLU A 170 -1.56 26.54 -14.77
CA GLU A 170 -2.95 27.03 -14.72
C GLU A 170 -3.81 26.15 -13.81
N HIS A 171 -4.38 26.77 -12.77
CA HIS A 171 -5.51 26.23 -12.02
C HIS A 171 -6.75 26.18 -12.90
N ARG A 172 -7.41 25.02 -13.02
CA ARG A 172 -8.81 24.94 -13.46
C ARG A 172 -9.64 24.15 -12.46
N HIS A 173 -10.48 24.89 -11.73
CA HIS A 173 -11.70 24.38 -11.13
C HIS A 173 -12.63 23.86 -12.23
N ALA A 174 -13.20 22.67 -12.03
CA ALA A 174 -14.45 22.28 -12.67
C ALA A 174 -15.22 21.39 -11.70
N ALA A 175 -16.19 21.99 -11.01
CA ALA A 175 -17.27 21.29 -10.36
C ALA A 175 -18.24 20.78 -11.45
N CYS A 176 -18.74 19.56 -11.29
CA CYS A 176 -19.96 19.13 -11.98
C CYS A 176 -20.62 18.03 -11.15
N PHE A 177 -21.57 18.42 -10.30
CA PHE A 177 -22.61 17.54 -9.76
C PHE A 177 -23.80 17.59 -10.74
N PRO A 178 -24.50 16.47 -10.99
CA PRO A 178 -25.83 16.51 -11.56
C PRO A 178 -26.87 16.71 -10.45
N GLY A 179 -27.88 17.53 -10.72
CA GLY A 179 -29.11 17.63 -9.94
C GLY A 179 -30.24 18.10 -10.86
N ASP A 180 -31.37 17.37 -10.75
CA ASP A 180 -32.77 17.65 -11.12
C ASP A 180 -33.12 18.25 -12.50
#